data_AF-A0A8J3LAC7-F1
#
_entry.id   AF-A0A8J3LAC7-F1
#
_cell.length_a   1.000
_cell.length_b   1.000
_cell.length_c   1.000
_cell.angle_alpha   90.00
_cell.angle_beta   90.00
_cell.angle_gamma   90.00
#
_symmetry.space_group_name_H-M   'P 1'
#
loop_
_entity.id
_entity.type
_entity.pdbx_description
1 polymer ?
#
loop_
_entity_poly.entity_id
_entity_poly.type
_entity_poly.pdbx_seq_one_letter_code
_entity_poly.pdbx_strand_id
1 'polypeptide(L)'
;MGDGWREVAPEEADWLAELRPDGAWTGYDPGARPDAAWILHAMYEWESGATQTTHHDLRRSLLDAGMVEPELIGGINLDEWGVVDTGGAVGRSQHPGTGWRRLRWAELAARTDEPVVPPGSAPDFRSLPGAHPDGSWPASIEPPGEGSLDREGWLRLLDVLIAWSGPDTACFAYIARGAAPDQEPHVLAGPLGEAAALYDDERGSGSPANLWPADRSWVTWSDWDLWGTKLAGPAALIETLLADPELESLRLPWA
;
A
#
# COMPACT_ATOMS: atom_id res chain seq x y z
N MET A 1 -7.35 13.25 -18.87
CA MET A 1 -7.95 13.39 -17.53
C MET A 1 -9.45 13.27 -17.71
N GLY A 2 -10.08 12.28 -17.08
CA GLY A 2 -11.54 12.26 -16.95
C GLY A 2 -11.97 13.35 -15.97
N ASP A 3 -13.08 14.00 -16.26
CA ASP A 3 -13.51 15.26 -15.63
C ASP A 3 -13.97 15.16 -14.15
N GLY A 4 -13.84 14.02 -13.46
CA GLY A 4 -14.46 13.83 -12.14
C GLY A 4 -13.67 14.30 -10.92
N TRP A 5 -12.33 14.25 -10.94
CA TRP A 5 -11.49 14.60 -9.78
C TRP A 5 -10.74 15.90 -10.04
N ARG A 6 -10.96 16.89 -9.18
CA ARG A 6 -10.34 18.22 -9.28
C ARG A 6 -9.60 18.58 -8.01
N GLU A 7 -8.55 19.37 -8.17
CA GLU A 7 -7.81 19.91 -7.03
C GLU A 7 -8.67 20.90 -6.25
N VAL A 8 -8.58 20.79 -4.92
CA VAL A 8 -9.27 21.65 -3.95
C VAL A 8 -8.26 22.19 -2.94
N ALA A 9 -8.74 23.06 -2.05
CA ALA A 9 -7.91 23.69 -1.04
C ALA A 9 -7.33 22.63 -0.08
N PRO A 10 -6.03 22.68 0.27
CA PRO A 10 -5.42 21.73 1.21
C PRO A 10 -6.13 21.65 2.57
N GLU A 11 -6.78 22.73 2.98
CA GLU A 11 -7.53 22.84 4.24
C GLU A 11 -8.69 21.84 4.35
N GLU A 12 -9.15 21.26 3.23
CA GLU A 12 -10.12 20.16 3.24
C GLU A 12 -9.57 18.90 3.94
N ALA A 13 -8.25 18.78 4.08
CA ALA A 13 -7.57 17.72 4.83
C ALA A 13 -7.22 18.11 6.28
N ASP A 14 -7.42 19.36 6.72
CA ASP A 14 -6.97 19.83 8.05
C ASP A 14 -7.53 19.00 9.21
N TRP A 15 -8.77 18.51 9.05
CA TRP A 15 -9.42 17.68 10.05
C TRP A 15 -8.72 16.31 10.24
N LEU A 16 -7.95 15.84 9.25
CA LEU A 16 -7.14 14.63 9.38
C LEU A 16 -5.98 14.85 10.36
N ALA A 17 -5.42 16.06 10.41
CA ALA A 17 -4.36 16.41 11.37
C ALA A 17 -4.87 16.42 12.82
N GLU A 18 -6.18 16.61 13.03
CA GLU A 18 -6.81 16.44 14.35
C GLU A 18 -6.80 14.97 14.81
N LEU A 19 -6.66 14.01 13.89
CA LEU A 19 -6.61 12.57 14.18
C LEU A 19 -5.21 12.13 14.63
N ARG A 20 -4.18 12.66 13.97
CA ARG A 20 -2.76 12.48 14.33
C ARG A 20 -1.94 13.72 13.93
N PRO A 21 -1.45 14.53 14.90
CA PRO A 21 -0.69 15.75 14.63
C PRO A 21 0.69 15.50 13.98
N ASP A 22 1.19 14.28 14.04
CA ASP A 22 2.52 13.84 13.58
C ASP A 22 2.54 13.26 12.14
N GLY A 23 1.37 13.01 11.53
CA GLY A 23 1.23 12.27 10.26
C GLY A 23 1.27 13.10 8.95
N ALA A 24 1.54 14.41 9.00
CA ALA A 24 1.25 15.30 7.86
C ALA A 24 2.10 15.10 6.58
N TRP A 25 3.07 14.18 6.56
CA TRP A 25 4.02 14.04 5.45
C TRP A 25 3.58 13.00 4.41
N THR A 26 3.02 11.88 4.87
CA THR A 26 2.86 10.66 4.09
C THR A 26 1.43 10.10 4.13
N GLY A 27 0.57 10.69 4.97
CA GLY A 27 -0.83 10.28 5.16
C GLY A 27 -1.21 10.30 6.64
N TYR A 28 -2.50 10.39 6.94
CA TYR A 28 -2.99 10.52 8.32
C TYR A 28 -3.62 9.23 8.81
N ASP A 29 -3.08 8.64 9.88
CA ASP A 29 -3.71 7.49 10.55
C ASP A 29 -5.04 7.91 11.20
N PRO A 30 -6.18 7.33 10.77
CA PRO A 30 -7.48 7.67 11.30
C PRO A 30 -7.80 7.00 12.66
N GLY A 31 -6.88 6.19 13.19
CA GLY A 31 -7.13 5.27 14.28
C GLY A 31 -8.20 4.25 13.91
N ALA A 32 -8.97 3.78 14.90
CA ALA A 32 -9.85 2.62 14.75
C ALA A 32 -11.35 2.94 14.52
N ARG A 33 -11.79 4.08 13.95
CA ARG A 33 -13.15 4.61 14.29
C ARG A 33 -14.35 4.16 13.43
N PRO A 34 -15.50 3.82 14.07
CA PRO A 34 -15.64 3.11 15.36
C PRO A 34 -15.04 1.69 15.35
N ASP A 35 -14.66 1.20 14.16
CA ASP A 35 -13.85 0.01 13.98
C ASP A 35 -12.83 0.25 12.84
N ALA A 36 -11.82 -0.62 12.73
CA ALA A 36 -10.89 -0.58 11.60
C ALA A 36 -10.31 -1.97 11.28
N ALA A 37 -9.95 -2.15 10.01
CA ALA A 37 -9.16 -3.29 9.56
C ALA A 37 -8.04 -2.83 8.63
N TRP A 38 -6.99 -3.63 8.58
CA TRP A 38 -5.91 -3.51 7.62
C TRP A 38 -6.22 -4.40 6.42
N ILE A 39 -6.01 -3.84 5.22
CA ILE A 39 -5.93 -4.55 3.96
C ILE A 39 -4.45 -4.77 3.71
N LEU A 40 -4.02 -6.02 3.66
CA LEU A 40 -2.63 -6.36 3.42
C LEU A 40 -2.33 -6.24 1.92
N HIS A 41 -1.25 -5.53 1.60
CA HIS A 41 -0.85 -5.33 0.21
C HIS A 41 -0.48 -6.65 -0.46
N ALA A 42 -0.69 -6.72 -1.77
CA ALA A 42 -0.55 -7.95 -2.52
C ALA A 42 0.89 -8.45 -2.57
N MET A 43 1.07 -9.74 -2.32
CA MET A 43 2.32 -10.46 -2.52
C MET A 43 2.08 -11.57 -3.54
N TYR A 44 3.09 -11.88 -4.35
CA TYR A 44 2.99 -12.88 -5.39
C TYR A 44 4.05 -13.96 -5.28
N GLU A 45 3.57 -15.14 -5.63
CA GLU A 45 4.16 -16.45 -5.83
C GLU A 45 4.65 -16.90 -7.20
N TRP A 46 5.92 -17.17 -7.44
CA TRP A 46 6.27 -17.93 -8.66
C TRP A 46 5.79 -19.39 -8.56
N GLU A 47 4.97 -19.83 -9.52
CA GLU A 47 4.25 -21.10 -9.47
C GLU A 47 5.16 -22.34 -9.42
N SER A 48 6.38 -22.26 -9.94
CA SER A 48 7.33 -23.38 -9.86
C SER A 48 7.98 -23.55 -8.49
N GLY A 49 7.64 -22.69 -7.52
CA GLY A 49 8.03 -22.81 -6.12
C GLY A 49 9.28 -22.00 -5.76
N ALA A 50 9.66 -22.15 -4.48
CA ALA A 50 10.70 -21.35 -3.84
C ALA A 50 12.08 -21.51 -4.50
N THR A 51 12.82 -20.40 -4.56
CA THR A 51 14.25 -20.35 -4.88
C THR A 51 15.06 -19.90 -3.67
N GLN A 52 16.34 -20.26 -3.63
CA GLN A 52 17.29 -19.75 -2.64
C GLN A 52 17.89 -18.41 -3.04
N THR A 53 17.80 -18.04 -4.33
CA THR A 53 18.26 -16.75 -4.84
C THR A 53 17.34 -15.66 -4.32
N THR A 54 17.91 -14.64 -3.68
CA THR A 54 17.17 -13.45 -3.24
C THR A 54 17.10 -12.39 -4.34
N HIS A 55 16.25 -11.38 -4.18
CA HIS A 55 16.25 -10.20 -5.07
C HIS A 55 17.61 -9.51 -5.07
N HIS A 56 18.26 -9.42 -3.90
CA HIS A 56 19.62 -8.87 -3.81
C HIS A 56 20.63 -9.68 -4.61
N ASP A 57 20.63 -11.01 -4.51
CA ASP A 57 21.51 -11.88 -5.31
C ASP A 57 21.27 -11.70 -6.82
N LEU A 58 19.99 -11.61 -7.21
CA LEU A 58 19.58 -11.43 -8.59
C LEU A 58 20.06 -10.07 -9.12
N ARG A 59 19.81 -8.98 -8.38
CA ARG A 59 20.23 -7.63 -8.74
C ARG A 59 21.74 -7.53 -8.89
N ARG A 60 22.51 -8.06 -7.93
CA ARG A 60 23.99 -8.13 -8.02
C ARG A 60 24.44 -8.88 -9.27
N SER A 61 23.81 -10.01 -9.58
CA SER A 61 24.15 -10.81 -10.77
C SER A 61 23.85 -10.07 -12.07
N LEU A 62 22.75 -9.31 -12.14
CA LEU A 62 22.38 -8.51 -13.30
C LEU A 62 23.32 -7.30 -13.50
N LEU A 63 23.75 -6.66 -12.41
CA LEU A 63 24.74 -5.58 -12.44
C LEU A 63 26.09 -6.08 -12.95
N ASP A 64 26.58 -7.20 -12.40
CA ASP A 64 27.86 -7.80 -12.80
C ASP A 64 27.84 -8.25 -14.28
N ALA A 65 26.67 -8.62 -14.79
CA ALA A 65 26.44 -8.96 -16.20
C ALA A 65 26.21 -7.74 -17.12
N GLY A 66 26.11 -6.53 -16.57
CA GLY A 66 25.81 -5.31 -17.33
C GLY A 66 24.41 -5.30 -17.93
N MET A 67 23.46 -6.03 -17.34
CA MET A 67 22.07 -6.11 -17.81
C MET A 67 21.16 -5.05 -17.21
N VAL A 68 21.57 -4.45 -16.09
CA VAL A 68 20.89 -3.32 -15.44
C VAL A 68 21.91 -2.25 -15.05
N GLU A 69 21.47 -1.00 -14.99
CA GLU A 69 22.28 0.11 -14.52
C GLU A 69 22.19 0.25 -13.00
N PRO A 70 23.23 0.79 -12.31
CA PRO A 70 23.15 1.09 -10.89
C PRO A 70 22.06 2.10 -10.55
N GLU A 71 21.43 1.92 -9.39
CA GLU A 71 20.40 2.82 -8.90
C GLU A 71 20.99 4.01 -8.17
N LEU A 72 20.60 5.20 -8.62
CA LEU A 72 21.09 6.47 -8.12
C LEU A 72 19.95 7.27 -7.49
N ILE A 73 20.01 7.50 -6.18
CA ILE A 73 19.10 8.42 -5.47
C ILE A 73 19.89 9.63 -5.00
N GLY A 74 19.53 10.82 -5.50
CA GLY A 74 20.25 12.06 -5.15
C GLY A 74 21.74 12.04 -5.51
N GLY A 75 22.15 11.22 -6.50
CA GLY A 75 23.54 11.01 -6.88
C GLY A 75 24.31 10.01 -6.02
N ILE A 76 23.63 9.34 -5.07
CA ILE A 76 24.19 8.25 -4.26
C ILE A 76 23.89 6.93 -4.97
N ASN A 77 24.93 6.14 -5.25
CA ASN A 77 24.80 4.79 -5.77
C ASN A 77 24.45 3.83 -4.64
N LEU A 78 23.20 3.36 -4.61
CA LEU A 78 22.69 2.47 -3.56
C LEU A 78 23.35 1.09 -3.63
N ASP A 79 23.69 0.62 -4.83
CA ASP A 79 24.32 -0.69 -5.06
C ASP A 79 25.76 -0.77 -4.57
N GLU A 80 26.46 0.37 -4.54
CA GLU A 80 27.81 0.49 -3.99
C GLU A 80 27.79 0.77 -2.49
N TRP A 81 26.73 1.41 -1.98
CA TRP A 81 26.55 1.69 -0.56
C TRP A 81 26.15 0.46 0.28
N GLY A 82 25.99 -0.70 -0.36
CA GLY A 82 25.63 -1.94 0.32
C GLY A 82 24.19 -1.97 0.81
N VAL A 83 23.30 -1.20 0.17
CA VAL A 83 21.86 -1.27 0.43
C VAL A 83 21.36 -2.63 -0.06
N VAL A 84 20.65 -3.35 0.81
CA VAL A 84 20.02 -4.63 0.47
C VAL A 84 18.81 -4.33 -0.42
N ASP A 85 18.74 -5.01 -1.56
CA ASP A 85 17.54 -4.97 -2.39
C ASP A 85 16.51 -5.89 -1.76
N THR A 86 15.46 -5.29 -1.22
CA THR A 86 14.39 -6.02 -0.55
C THR A 86 13.52 -6.78 -1.55
N GLY A 87 13.47 -6.35 -2.81
CA GLY A 87 12.52 -6.80 -3.83
C GLY A 87 11.18 -6.05 -3.81
N GLY A 88 10.98 -5.16 -2.84
CA GLY A 88 9.76 -4.35 -2.68
C GLY A 88 9.61 -3.29 -3.75
N ALA A 89 8.45 -3.24 -4.40
CA ALA A 89 8.06 -2.08 -5.19
C ALA A 89 7.58 -0.96 -4.26
N VAL A 90 7.79 0.29 -4.65
CA VAL A 90 7.24 1.45 -3.94
C VAL A 90 6.15 2.10 -4.80
N GLY A 91 4.97 2.25 -4.23
CA GLY A 91 3.81 2.82 -4.92
C GLY A 91 3.12 1.82 -5.87
N ARG A 92 2.91 2.23 -7.13
CA ARG A 92 2.12 1.50 -8.11
C ARG A 92 2.67 0.09 -8.31
N SER A 93 1.79 -0.89 -8.14
CA SER A 93 2.06 -2.30 -8.35
C SER A 93 0.83 -2.97 -8.96
N GLN A 94 1.01 -4.13 -9.56
CA GLN A 94 -0.07 -4.91 -10.17
C GLN A 94 0.39 -6.37 -10.28
N HIS A 95 -0.52 -7.26 -10.68
CA HIS A 95 -0.16 -8.65 -10.89
C HIS A 95 1.05 -8.80 -11.85
N PRO A 96 2.10 -9.57 -11.51
CA PRO A 96 3.36 -9.57 -12.28
C PRO A 96 3.25 -10.27 -13.64
N GLY A 97 2.29 -11.19 -13.76
CA GLY A 97 1.88 -11.80 -15.02
C GLY A 97 1.87 -13.32 -14.95
N THR A 98 1.92 -13.98 -16.11
CA THR A 98 1.87 -15.45 -16.20
C THR A 98 3.00 -16.12 -15.42
N GLY A 99 2.67 -17.20 -14.70
CA GLY A 99 3.60 -17.92 -13.84
C GLY A 99 3.67 -17.39 -12.42
N TRP A 100 2.99 -16.28 -12.13
CA TRP A 100 2.79 -15.77 -10.78
C TRP A 100 1.37 -16.06 -10.29
N ARG A 101 1.24 -16.39 -9.01
CA ARG A 101 -0.05 -16.49 -8.31
C ARG A 101 -0.06 -15.58 -7.10
N ARG A 102 -1.25 -15.15 -6.66
CA ARG A 102 -1.39 -14.46 -5.37
C ARG A 102 -0.89 -15.37 -4.23
N LEU A 103 0.01 -14.87 -3.40
CA LEU A 103 0.43 -15.48 -2.15
C LEU A 103 -0.24 -14.71 -1.01
N ARG A 104 -1.08 -15.39 -0.23
CA ARG A 104 -1.70 -14.79 0.95
C ARG A 104 -0.67 -14.64 2.06
N TRP A 105 -0.72 -13.57 2.82
CA TRP A 105 0.14 -13.39 3.99
C TRP A 105 -0.08 -14.48 5.03
N ALA A 106 -1.33 -14.87 5.28
CA ALA A 106 -1.65 -15.98 6.17
C ALA A 106 -1.05 -17.32 5.70
N GLU A 107 -0.94 -17.52 4.39
CA GLU A 107 -0.29 -18.70 3.82
C GLU A 107 1.21 -18.68 4.12
N LEU A 108 1.88 -17.54 3.91
CA LEU A 108 3.30 -17.41 4.19
C LEU A 108 3.61 -17.49 5.70
N ALA A 109 2.81 -16.82 6.54
CA ALA A 109 2.89 -16.87 7.99
C ALA A 109 2.84 -18.32 8.52
N ALA A 110 1.95 -19.15 7.96
CA ALA A 110 1.85 -20.56 8.32
C ALA A 110 3.08 -21.38 7.90
N ARG A 111 3.77 -20.99 6.81
CA ARG A 111 5.00 -21.66 6.36
C ARG A 111 6.20 -21.31 7.23
N THR A 112 6.23 -20.10 7.78
CA THR A 112 7.35 -19.62 8.61
C THR A 112 7.10 -19.80 10.12
N ASP A 113 5.90 -20.25 10.51
CA ASP A 113 5.47 -20.35 11.92
C ASP A 113 5.52 -18.99 12.64
N GLU A 114 5.08 -17.95 11.93
CA GLU A 114 5.10 -16.55 12.39
C GLU A 114 3.68 -15.98 12.45
N PRO A 115 3.44 -14.92 13.26
CA PRO A 115 2.23 -14.12 13.11
C PRO A 115 2.25 -13.37 11.78
N VAL A 116 1.07 -13.19 11.16
CA VAL A 116 0.91 -12.40 9.92
C VAL A 116 1.49 -11.00 10.06
N VAL A 117 1.21 -10.34 11.19
CA VAL A 117 1.82 -9.07 11.58
C VAL A 117 2.35 -9.22 13.01
N PRO A 118 3.59 -8.81 13.30
CA PRO A 118 4.15 -8.85 14.66
C PRO A 118 3.27 -8.08 15.67
N PRO A 119 3.12 -8.58 16.91
CA PRO A 119 2.38 -7.88 17.96
C PRO A 119 2.85 -6.44 18.16
N GLY A 120 1.90 -5.50 18.21
CA GLY A 120 2.17 -4.07 18.42
C GLY A 120 2.76 -3.35 17.20
N SER A 121 2.72 -3.94 16.01
CA SER A 121 3.25 -3.35 14.77
C SER A 121 2.16 -3.19 13.71
N ALA A 122 2.31 -2.22 12.80
CA ALA A 122 1.53 -2.16 11.58
C ALA A 122 2.07 -3.19 10.56
N PRO A 123 1.32 -3.53 9.49
CA PRO A 123 1.88 -4.27 8.36
C PRO A 123 2.94 -3.40 7.67
N ASP A 124 4.21 -3.72 7.90
CA ASP A 124 5.38 -3.03 7.34
C ASP A 124 6.52 -4.02 7.08
N PHE A 125 7.70 -3.51 6.71
CA PHE A 125 8.89 -4.29 6.40
C PHE A 125 9.33 -5.28 7.48
N ARG A 126 8.88 -5.12 8.73
CA ARG A 126 9.20 -6.01 9.85
C ARG A 126 8.28 -7.23 9.90
N SER A 127 7.30 -7.32 9.01
CA SER A 127 6.39 -8.45 8.94
C SER A 127 7.03 -9.65 8.26
N LEU A 128 6.73 -10.85 8.76
CA LEU A 128 7.22 -12.13 8.21
C LEU A 128 8.76 -12.19 8.03
N PRO A 129 9.56 -11.79 9.04
CA PRO A 129 11.02 -11.72 8.90
C PRO A 129 11.67 -13.08 8.60
N GLY A 130 11.02 -14.19 8.95
CA GLY A 130 11.45 -15.54 8.56
C GLY A 130 11.43 -15.79 7.05
N ALA A 131 10.66 -15.01 6.28
CA ALA A 131 10.66 -15.08 4.82
C ALA A 131 11.80 -14.30 4.16
N HIS A 132 12.42 -13.37 4.87
CA HIS A 132 13.49 -12.49 4.36
C HIS A 132 14.55 -12.20 5.46
N PRO A 133 15.21 -13.22 6.01
CA PRO A 133 16.05 -13.08 7.22
C PRO A 133 17.23 -12.10 7.08
N ASP A 134 17.73 -11.92 5.85
CA ASP A 134 18.81 -10.99 5.53
C ASP A 134 18.30 -9.64 4.97
N GLY A 135 16.98 -9.40 5.07
CA GLY A 135 16.29 -8.21 4.55
C GLY A 135 15.95 -8.27 3.06
N SER A 136 16.31 -9.35 2.35
CA SER A 136 15.95 -9.57 0.95
C SER A 136 15.01 -10.75 0.81
N TRP A 137 13.93 -10.55 0.06
CA TRP A 137 12.97 -11.60 -0.23
C TRP A 137 13.54 -12.60 -1.26
N PRO A 138 13.12 -13.88 -1.22
CA PRO A 138 13.41 -14.82 -2.31
C PRO A 138 12.90 -14.27 -3.63
N ALA A 139 13.67 -14.38 -4.71
CA ALA A 139 13.29 -13.89 -6.04
C ALA A 139 12.06 -14.62 -6.63
N SER A 140 11.63 -15.73 -6.02
CA SER A 140 10.38 -16.42 -6.32
C SER A 140 9.16 -15.80 -5.62
N ILE A 141 9.35 -14.78 -4.80
CA ILE A 141 8.31 -14.03 -4.13
C ILE A 141 8.44 -12.57 -4.56
N GLU A 142 7.38 -11.98 -5.09
CA GLU A 142 7.26 -10.55 -5.24
C GLU A 142 6.61 -10.02 -3.97
N PRO A 143 7.37 -9.33 -3.10
CA PRO A 143 6.88 -8.87 -1.81
C PRO A 143 5.79 -7.79 -1.97
N PRO A 144 5.06 -7.48 -0.87
CA PRO A 144 4.10 -6.41 -0.86
C PRO A 144 4.68 -5.07 -1.31
N GLY A 145 3.91 -4.33 -2.12
CA GLY A 145 4.25 -2.95 -2.47
C GLY A 145 4.15 -2.01 -1.27
N GLU A 146 5.03 -1.03 -1.21
CA GLU A 146 5.10 0.01 -0.18
C GLU A 146 4.18 1.19 -0.50
N GLY A 147 3.39 1.65 0.48
CA GLY A 147 2.60 2.89 0.39
C GLY A 147 1.43 2.94 -0.58
N SER A 148 1.12 1.83 -1.27
CA SER A 148 -0.04 1.75 -2.15
C SER A 148 -0.54 0.32 -2.26
N LEU A 149 -1.86 0.18 -2.37
CA LEU A 149 -2.45 -1.07 -2.87
C LEU A 149 -1.95 -1.35 -4.30
N ASP A 150 -1.93 -2.63 -4.67
CA ASP A 150 -1.86 -3.03 -6.06
C ASP A 150 -3.12 -2.54 -6.80
N ARG A 151 -3.05 -2.41 -8.13
CA ARG A 151 -4.17 -1.93 -8.94
C ARG A 151 -5.43 -2.75 -8.69
N GLU A 152 -5.30 -4.08 -8.62
CA GLU A 152 -6.40 -5.00 -8.40
C GLU A 152 -7.01 -4.82 -7.00
N GLY A 153 -6.18 -4.72 -5.96
CA GLY A 153 -6.62 -4.41 -4.60
C GLY A 153 -7.31 -3.05 -4.48
N TRP A 154 -6.79 -2.02 -5.15
CA TRP A 154 -7.40 -0.69 -5.20
C TRP A 154 -8.80 -0.73 -5.84
N LEU A 155 -8.91 -1.34 -7.03
CA LEU A 155 -10.19 -1.47 -7.72
C LEU A 155 -11.20 -2.25 -6.89
N ARG A 156 -10.77 -3.34 -6.24
CA ARG A 156 -11.65 -4.14 -5.38
C ARG A 156 -12.10 -3.38 -4.14
N LEU A 157 -11.21 -2.60 -3.51
CA LEU A 157 -11.59 -1.73 -2.40
C LEU A 157 -12.62 -0.69 -2.84
N LEU A 158 -12.45 -0.09 -4.03
CA LEU A 158 -13.44 0.83 -4.58
C LEU A 158 -14.80 0.15 -4.80
N ASP A 159 -14.85 -1.08 -5.31
CA ASP A 159 -16.11 -1.82 -5.44
C ASP A 159 -16.84 -1.97 -4.09
N VAL A 160 -16.09 -2.30 -3.02
CA VAL A 160 -16.64 -2.41 -1.66
C VAL A 160 -17.20 -1.07 -1.18
N LEU A 161 -16.43 0.01 -1.35
CA LEU A 161 -16.83 1.35 -0.90
C LEU A 161 -17.99 1.91 -1.73
N ILE A 162 -18.01 1.68 -3.05
CA ILE A 162 -19.11 2.07 -3.95
C ILE A 162 -20.38 1.31 -3.58
N ALA A 163 -20.30 0.02 -3.28
CA ALA A 163 -21.45 -0.75 -2.82
C ALA A 163 -21.99 -0.24 -1.48
N TRP A 164 -21.10 0.25 -0.60
CA TRP A 164 -21.45 0.77 0.72
C TRP A 164 -22.04 2.18 0.69
N SER A 165 -21.38 3.12 0.00
CA SER A 165 -21.71 4.55 0.02
C SER A 165 -22.52 5.02 -1.20
N GLY A 166 -22.39 4.32 -2.32
CA GLY A 166 -22.90 4.71 -3.63
C GLY A 166 -21.82 5.35 -4.52
N PRO A 167 -21.94 5.24 -5.86
CA PRO A 167 -20.94 5.78 -6.79
C PRO A 167 -20.91 7.32 -6.81
N ASP A 168 -22.03 7.97 -6.54
CA ASP A 168 -22.16 9.44 -6.55
C ASP A 168 -21.72 10.09 -5.23
N THR A 169 -21.23 9.31 -4.25
CA THR A 169 -20.73 9.85 -2.99
C THR A 169 -19.57 10.81 -3.26
N ALA A 170 -19.73 12.05 -2.85
CA ALA A 170 -18.67 13.05 -2.90
C ALA A 170 -17.53 12.62 -1.95
N CYS A 171 -16.35 12.46 -2.50
CA CYS A 171 -15.16 12.05 -1.77
C CYS A 171 -14.02 13.04 -1.98
N PHE A 172 -13.05 12.93 -1.08
CA PHE A 172 -11.79 13.65 -1.09
C PHE A 172 -10.65 12.65 -1.01
N ALA A 173 -9.54 12.96 -1.69
CA ALA A 173 -8.34 12.15 -1.73
C ALA A 173 -7.14 13.02 -1.37
N TYR A 174 -6.37 12.58 -0.39
CA TYR A 174 -5.09 13.17 -0.03
C TYR A 174 -3.98 12.40 -0.75
N ILE A 175 -3.29 13.09 -1.65
CA ILE A 175 -2.14 12.59 -2.37
C ILE A 175 -0.91 13.08 -1.61
N ALA A 176 -0.22 12.13 -0.97
CA ALA A 176 0.94 12.42 -0.14
C ALA A 176 2.08 13.08 -0.93
N ARG A 177 2.88 13.85 -0.21
CA ARG A 177 4.16 14.35 -0.69
C ARG A 177 5.05 13.16 -1.06
N GLY A 178 5.73 13.25 -2.20
CA GLY A 178 6.77 12.29 -2.57
C GLY A 178 8.04 12.46 -1.74
N ALA A 179 9.04 11.61 -1.95
CA ALA A 179 10.28 11.61 -1.16
C ALA A 179 11.09 12.92 -1.24
N ALA A 180 10.79 13.82 -2.20
CA ALA A 180 11.48 15.08 -2.35
C ALA A 180 10.92 16.18 -1.41
N PRO A 181 11.79 16.92 -0.70
CA PRO A 181 11.39 17.88 0.34
C PRO A 181 10.70 19.15 -0.20
N ASP A 182 10.54 19.29 -1.51
CA ASP A 182 9.87 20.42 -2.19
C ASP A 182 8.49 20.06 -2.76
N GLN A 183 8.05 18.79 -2.72
CA GLN A 183 6.75 18.38 -3.23
C GLN A 183 5.63 18.66 -2.23
N GLU A 184 4.73 19.60 -2.48
CA GLU A 184 3.56 19.79 -1.62
C GLU A 184 2.54 18.66 -1.80
N PRO A 185 1.80 18.27 -0.74
CA PRO A 185 0.69 17.33 -0.89
C PRO A 185 -0.46 17.97 -1.66
N HIS A 186 -1.27 17.13 -2.33
CA HIS A 186 -2.45 17.58 -3.05
C HIS A 186 -3.72 17.02 -2.43
N VAL A 187 -4.79 17.82 -2.42
CA VAL A 187 -6.12 17.35 -2.07
C VAL A 187 -7.01 17.44 -3.29
N LEU A 188 -7.61 16.31 -3.66
CA LEU A 188 -8.53 16.19 -4.78
C LEU A 188 -9.93 15.92 -4.26
N ALA A 189 -10.95 16.38 -4.98
CA ALA A 189 -12.34 16.07 -4.70
C ALA A 189 -13.05 15.58 -5.96
N GLY A 190 -13.90 14.57 -5.82
CA GLY A 190 -14.62 13.94 -6.92
C GLY A 190 -15.60 12.86 -6.44
N PRO A 191 -16.41 12.27 -7.35
CA PRO A 191 -17.31 11.19 -7.00
C PRO A 191 -16.52 9.88 -6.80
N LEU A 192 -16.96 9.08 -5.83
CA LEU A 192 -16.35 7.79 -5.50
C LEU A 192 -16.29 6.83 -6.70
N GLY A 193 -17.32 6.84 -7.55
CA GLY A 193 -17.40 6.02 -8.76
C GLY A 193 -16.31 6.32 -9.80
N GLU A 194 -15.64 7.47 -9.71
CA GLU A 194 -14.52 7.84 -10.59
C GLU A 194 -13.16 7.69 -9.91
N ALA A 195 -13.11 7.23 -8.65
CA ALA A 195 -11.87 7.12 -7.87
C ALA A 195 -10.85 6.17 -8.49
N ALA A 196 -11.26 5.26 -9.38
CA ALA A 196 -10.33 4.37 -10.10
C ALA A 196 -9.23 5.16 -10.83
N ALA A 197 -9.55 6.34 -11.34
CA ALA A 197 -8.60 7.21 -12.05
C ALA A 197 -7.50 7.78 -11.15
N LEU A 198 -7.72 7.87 -9.83
CA LEU A 198 -6.73 8.38 -8.88
C LEU A 198 -5.46 7.53 -8.85
N TYR A 199 -5.58 6.23 -9.15
CA TYR A 199 -4.44 5.32 -9.19
C TYR A 199 -3.37 5.77 -10.19
N ASP A 200 -3.80 6.34 -11.32
CA ASP A 200 -2.95 6.77 -12.43
C ASP A 200 -2.71 8.29 -12.45
N ASP A 201 -3.09 9.00 -11.38
CA ASP A 201 -2.86 10.43 -11.27
C ASP A 201 -1.35 10.73 -11.17
N GLU A 202 -0.85 11.60 -12.04
CA GLU A 202 0.58 11.93 -12.16
C GLU A 202 1.15 12.61 -10.89
N ARG A 203 0.28 13.17 -10.04
CA ARG A 203 0.69 13.76 -8.76
C ARG A 203 1.01 12.71 -7.71
N GLY A 204 0.49 11.49 -7.88
CA GLY A 204 0.62 10.39 -6.93
C GLY A 204 1.45 9.23 -7.45
N SER A 205 1.79 8.34 -6.53
CA SER A 205 2.54 7.10 -6.82
C SER A 205 1.67 5.85 -6.68
N GLY A 206 0.35 5.94 -6.84
CA GLY A 206 -0.57 4.81 -6.71
C GLY A 206 -1.91 5.20 -6.09
N SER A 207 -2.46 4.35 -5.23
CA SER A 207 -3.65 4.71 -4.45
C SER A 207 -3.36 5.92 -3.54
N PRO A 208 -4.33 6.83 -3.31
CA PRO A 208 -4.17 7.94 -2.39
C PRO A 208 -3.78 7.49 -0.98
N ALA A 209 -2.94 8.28 -0.30
CA ALA A 209 -2.57 8.03 1.08
C ALA A 209 -3.78 8.11 2.02
N ASN A 210 -4.76 8.97 1.73
CA ASN A 210 -6.08 8.91 2.34
C ASN A 210 -7.19 9.12 1.29
N LEU A 211 -8.31 8.43 1.47
CA LEU A 211 -9.58 8.65 0.76
C LEU A 211 -10.70 8.70 1.80
N TRP A 212 -11.60 9.67 1.71
CA TRP A 212 -12.76 9.77 2.62
C TRP A 212 -13.97 10.40 1.92
N PRO A 213 -15.21 10.09 2.33
CA PRO A 213 -16.42 10.75 1.88
C PRO A 213 -16.59 12.11 2.58
N ALA A 214 -17.37 13.01 1.98
CA ALA A 214 -17.62 14.35 2.52
C ALA A 214 -18.23 14.35 3.93
N ASP A 215 -18.98 13.29 4.28
CA ASP A 215 -19.54 13.11 5.63
C ASP A 215 -18.55 12.50 6.63
N ARG A 216 -17.34 12.16 6.20
CA ARG A 216 -16.24 11.58 6.99
C ARG A 216 -16.62 10.28 7.69
N SER A 217 -17.60 9.55 7.15
CA SER A 217 -18.12 8.31 7.75
C SER A 217 -17.10 7.17 7.73
N TRP A 218 -16.16 7.15 6.79
CA TRP A 218 -15.03 6.22 6.74
C TRP A 218 -13.80 6.93 6.17
N VAL A 219 -12.63 6.33 6.32
CA VAL A 219 -11.37 6.88 5.79
C VAL A 219 -10.36 5.76 5.58
N THR A 220 -9.70 5.77 4.42
CA THR A 220 -8.54 4.91 4.16
C THR A 220 -7.25 5.59 4.62
N TRP A 221 -6.23 4.81 4.93
CA TRP A 221 -4.88 5.30 5.18
C TRP A 221 -3.82 4.32 4.72
N SER A 222 -2.84 4.81 3.96
CA SER A 222 -1.56 4.15 3.69
C SER A 222 -0.41 5.15 3.88
N ASP A 223 0.80 4.63 4.02
CA ASP A 223 2.04 5.38 4.23
C ASP A 223 3.16 4.64 3.50
N TRP A 224 4.19 5.35 3.04
CA TRP A 224 5.31 4.82 2.27
C TRP A 224 5.96 3.61 2.93
N ASP A 225 6.12 3.61 4.26
CA ASP A 225 6.76 2.49 4.97
C ASP A 225 5.81 1.31 5.26
N LEU A 226 4.54 1.40 4.83
CA LEU A 226 3.52 0.39 5.11
C LEU A 226 3.31 -0.57 3.94
N TRP A 227 3.15 -1.83 4.29
CA TRP A 227 2.71 -2.92 3.43
C TRP A 227 1.22 -3.23 3.63
N GLY A 228 0.46 -2.22 4.06
CA GLY A 228 -0.96 -2.31 4.30
C GLY A 228 -1.67 -0.97 4.16
N THR A 229 -2.96 -1.05 3.85
CA THR A 229 -3.88 0.09 3.82
C THR A 229 -4.94 -0.13 4.91
N LYS A 230 -5.03 0.79 5.87
CA LYS A 230 -6.07 0.76 6.90
C LYS A 230 -7.37 1.33 6.32
N LEU A 231 -8.50 0.70 6.64
CA LEU A 231 -9.83 1.29 6.49
C LEU A 231 -10.44 1.44 7.88
N ALA A 232 -10.75 2.68 8.27
CA ALA A 232 -11.51 2.98 9.48
C ALA A 232 -12.92 3.41 9.11
N GLY A 233 -13.93 2.89 9.80
CA GLY A 233 -15.33 3.21 9.54
C GLY A 233 -16.29 2.43 10.43
N PRO A 234 -17.60 2.44 10.09
CA PRO A 234 -18.61 1.71 10.84
C PRO A 234 -18.28 0.22 10.90
N ALA A 235 -18.53 -0.45 12.03
CA ALA A 235 -18.24 -1.87 12.20
C ALA A 235 -18.82 -2.76 11.09
N ALA A 236 -20.02 -2.43 10.59
CA ALA A 236 -20.63 -3.17 9.47
C ALA A 236 -19.88 -3.03 8.14
N LEU A 237 -19.23 -1.89 7.87
CA LEU A 237 -18.33 -1.72 6.74
C LEU A 237 -17.07 -2.59 6.93
N ILE A 238 -16.50 -2.59 8.14
CA ILE A 238 -15.32 -3.38 8.45
C ILE A 238 -15.60 -4.89 8.34
N GLU A 239 -16.76 -5.36 8.80
CA GLU A 239 -17.20 -6.75 8.58
C GLU A 239 -17.35 -7.08 7.09
N THR A 240 -17.85 -6.15 6.28
CA THR A 240 -17.95 -6.33 4.83
C THR A 240 -16.58 -6.48 4.19
N LEU A 241 -15.61 -5.68 4.62
CA LEU A 241 -14.23 -5.76 4.16
C LEU A 241 -13.57 -7.10 4.55
N LEU A 242 -13.75 -7.55 5.80
CA LEU A 242 -13.18 -8.81 6.31
C LEU A 242 -13.79 -10.05 5.68
N ALA A 243 -15.02 -9.95 5.19
CA ALA A 243 -15.69 -11.02 4.47
C ALA A 243 -15.31 -11.08 2.99
N ASP A 244 -14.57 -10.08 2.47
CA ASP A 244 -14.18 -10.03 1.07
C ASP A 244 -13.13 -11.10 0.75
N PRO A 245 -13.39 -12.02 -0.19
CA PRO A 245 -12.47 -13.12 -0.47
C PRO A 245 -11.28 -12.69 -1.33
N GLU A 246 -11.32 -11.52 -1.96
CA GLU A 246 -10.25 -11.01 -2.83
C GLU A 246 -9.26 -10.17 -2.01
N LEU A 247 -9.75 -9.32 -1.12
CA LEU A 247 -8.93 -8.52 -0.20
C LEU A 247 -8.51 -9.33 1.03
N GLU A 248 -7.20 -9.54 1.21
CA GLU A 248 -6.72 -10.10 2.47
C GLU A 248 -6.76 -9.01 3.53
N SER A 249 -7.64 -9.17 4.53
CA SER A 249 -7.81 -8.16 5.56
C SER A 249 -7.92 -8.77 6.95
N LEU A 250 -7.52 -7.98 7.95
CA LEU A 250 -7.54 -8.40 9.34
C LEU A 250 -7.70 -7.21 10.28
N ARG A 251 -8.28 -7.48 11.46
CA ARG A 251 -8.24 -6.53 12.59
C ARG A 251 -6.95 -6.72 13.37
N LEU A 252 -6.31 -5.62 13.72
CA LEU A 252 -5.22 -5.62 14.69
C LEU A 252 -5.72 -5.02 16.01
N PRO A 253 -5.57 -5.71 17.14
CA PRO A 253 -6.12 -5.26 18.42
C PRO A 253 -5.37 -4.05 19.03
N TRP A 254 -4.31 -3.57 18.38
CA TRP A 254 -3.47 -2.45 18.78
C TRP A 254 -3.47 -1.29 17.77
N ALA A 255 -4.28 -1.39 16.71
CA ALA A 255 -4.31 -0.42 15.60
C ALA A 255 -5.48 0.57 15.69
#